data_AF-A0A346CDP0-F1
#
_entry.id   AF-A0A346CDP0-F1
#
_cell.length_a   1.000
_cell.length_b   1.000
_cell.length_c   1.000
_cell.angle_alpha   90.00
_cell.angle_beta   90.00
_cell.angle_gamma   90.00
#
_symmetry.space_group_name_H-M   'P 1'
#
loop_
_entity.id
_entity.type
_entity.pdbx_description
1 polymer ?
#
loop_
_entity_poly.entity_id
_entity_poly.type
_entity_poly.pdbx_seq_one_letter_code
_entity_poly.pdbx_strand_id
1 'polypeptide(L)'
;MGSDTAVLHLLDQLDCPTEDRLHTVSQSEQVHLGPRRELWRREVQQLVRAHRGNVDRYVSLYEGDPGCDMTRVRIDPLDNCRLGRVRSDQAASLLAVELVFDRPLSLGETQPFRYRITDGTGGECTEYTRGFRYPVGHYLLQVYFDPPALPVRCYRFTRRSAHAPRHHVTPIPLNGYHSAHLAEQDASPGIVGLAWEWD
;
A
#
# COMPACT_ATOMS: atom_id res chain seq x y z
N MET A 1 5.08 -18.83 1.25
CA MET A 1 4.99 -19.41 2.61
C MET A 1 5.81 -18.67 3.67
N GLY A 2 6.95 -18.02 3.35
CA GLY A 2 7.73 -17.26 4.36
C GLY A 2 7.19 -15.87 4.71
N SER A 3 6.60 -15.14 3.76
CA SER A 3 6.11 -13.76 3.97
C SER A 3 4.96 -13.69 4.97
N ASP A 4 3.95 -14.57 4.88
CA ASP A 4 2.83 -14.59 5.83
C ASP A 4 3.26 -14.79 7.30
N THR A 5 4.27 -15.65 7.55
CA THR A 5 4.82 -15.85 8.90
C THR A 5 5.57 -14.61 9.39
N ALA A 6 6.35 -13.97 8.52
CA ALA A 6 7.05 -12.73 8.85
C ALA A 6 6.07 -11.58 9.15
N VAL A 7 4.99 -11.46 8.37
CA VAL A 7 3.90 -10.49 8.62
C VAL A 7 3.29 -10.71 10.00
N LEU A 8 2.88 -11.94 10.32
CA LEU A 8 2.28 -12.25 11.62
C LEU A 8 3.23 -11.94 12.78
N HIS A 9 4.52 -12.25 12.62
CA HIS A 9 5.54 -11.94 13.62
C HIS A 9 5.73 -10.44 13.82
N LEU A 10 5.74 -9.62 12.75
CA LEU A 10 5.81 -8.16 12.89
C LEU A 10 4.55 -7.58 13.55
N LEU A 11 3.37 -8.10 13.22
CA LEU A 11 2.12 -7.68 13.84
C LEU A 11 2.09 -8.01 15.35
N ASP A 12 2.59 -9.19 15.73
CA ASP A 12 2.74 -9.59 17.13
C ASP A 12 3.67 -8.64 17.90
N GLN A 13 4.82 -8.26 17.32
CA GLN A 13 5.75 -7.28 17.91
C GLN A 13 5.16 -5.87 18.08
N LEU A 14 4.06 -5.55 17.38
CA LEU A 14 3.32 -4.31 17.51
C LEU A 14 2.12 -4.45 18.44
N ASP A 15 1.94 -5.58 19.11
CA ASP A 15 0.71 -5.91 19.84
C ASP A 15 -0.55 -5.66 18.98
N CYS A 16 -0.42 -5.81 17.66
CA CYS A 16 -1.49 -5.54 16.72
C CYS A 16 -2.45 -6.72 16.77
N PRO A 17 -3.70 -6.52 17.24
CA PRO A 17 -4.66 -7.60 17.27
C PRO A 17 -4.93 -8.09 15.86
N THR A 18 -5.06 -9.41 15.70
CA THR A 18 -5.48 -10.04 14.45
C THR A 18 -6.96 -9.79 14.13
N GLU A 19 -7.71 -9.37 15.15
CA GLU A 19 -9.11 -8.96 15.04
C GLU A 19 -9.26 -7.64 14.28
N ASP A 20 -10.37 -7.53 13.56
CA ASP A 20 -10.68 -6.32 12.83
C ASP A 20 -11.15 -5.20 13.76
N ARG A 21 -10.43 -4.08 13.71
CA ARG A 21 -10.71 -2.88 14.52
C ARG A 21 -10.98 -1.65 13.65
N LEU A 22 -10.50 -1.63 12.40
CA LEU A 22 -10.63 -0.52 11.45
C LEU A 22 -10.98 -1.06 10.07
N HIS A 23 -12.11 -0.61 9.54
CA HIS A 23 -12.46 -0.84 8.14
C HIS A 23 -12.03 0.37 7.31
N THR A 24 -11.33 0.13 6.20
CA THR A 24 -11.08 1.19 5.22
C THR A 24 -12.37 1.50 4.47
N VAL A 25 -12.86 2.74 4.61
CA VAL A 25 -14.04 3.25 3.90
C VAL A 25 -13.65 3.67 2.48
N SER A 26 -12.56 4.44 2.37
CA SER A 26 -12.00 4.85 1.08
C SER A 26 -10.48 4.99 1.17
N GLN A 27 -9.83 4.86 0.02
CA GLN A 27 -8.39 4.97 -0.09
C GLN A 27 -7.95 5.50 -1.44
N SER A 28 -6.95 6.36 -1.45
CA SER A 28 -6.25 6.75 -2.67
C SER A 28 -4.73 6.66 -2.50
N GLU A 29 -4.05 6.17 -3.52
CA GLU A 29 -2.60 5.99 -3.53
C GLU A 29 -2.00 6.65 -4.76
N GLN A 30 -0.95 7.45 -4.54
CA GLN A 30 -0.08 7.97 -5.59
C GLN A 30 1.28 7.31 -5.46
N VAL A 31 1.67 6.57 -6.48
CA VAL A 31 2.93 5.84 -6.56
C VAL A 31 3.79 6.48 -7.63
N HIS A 32 5.06 6.72 -7.35
CA HIS A 32 6.01 7.29 -8.28
C HIS A 32 7.16 6.31 -8.48
N LEU A 33 7.42 5.99 -9.74
CA LEU A 33 8.60 5.24 -10.15
C LEU A 33 9.72 6.21 -10.52
N GLY A 34 10.94 5.85 -10.15
CA GLY A 34 12.15 6.62 -10.40
C GLY A 34 12.82 6.31 -11.75
N PRO A 35 13.91 7.02 -12.07
CA PRO A 35 14.65 6.87 -13.34
C PRO A 35 15.30 5.50 -13.51
N ARG A 36 15.51 4.74 -12.43
CA ARG A 36 16.03 3.36 -12.50
C ARG A 36 14.90 2.34 -12.51
N ARG A 37 13.67 2.76 -12.81
CA ARG A 37 12.45 1.94 -12.82
C ARG A 37 12.10 1.39 -11.43
N GLU A 38 12.65 1.96 -10.36
CA GLU A 38 12.37 1.58 -8.98
C GLU A 38 11.07 2.22 -8.47
N LEU A 39 10.35 1.58 -7.56
CA LEU A 39 9.37 2.29 -6.75
C LEU A 39 10.13 3.27 -5.87
N TRP A 40 9.91 4.58 -6.05
CA TRP A 40 10.62 5.65 -5.33
C TRP A 40 9.81 6.25 -4.17
N ARG A 41 8.51 6.44 -4.40
CA ARG A 41 7.62 7.10 -3.45
C ARG A 41 6.22 6.56 -3.58
N ARG A 42 5.56 6.39 -2.44
CA ARG A 42 4.12 6.16 -2.33
C ARG A 42 3.53 7.11 -1.31
N GLU A 43 2.45 7.78 -1.69
CA GLU A 43 1.64 8.54 -0.76
C GLU A 43 0.25 7.90 -0.66
N VAL A 44 -0.20 7.67 0.57
CA VAL A 44 -1.46 6.99 0.86
C VAL A 44 -2.35 7.94 1.65
N GLN A 45 -3.58 8.11 1.17
CA GLN A 45 -4.68 8.76 1.90
C GLN A 45 -5.75 7.72 2.18
N GLN A 46 -6.20 7.64 3.43
CA GLN A 46 -7.24 6.71 3.85
C GLN A 46 -8.30 7.42 4.69
N LEU A 47 -9.55 7.01 4.51
CA LEU A 47 -10.62 7.21 5.48
C LEU A 47 -10.92 5.85 6.10
N VAL A 48 -10.73 5.69 7.40
CA VAL A 48 -11.09 4.47 8.12
C VAL A 48 -12.29 4.69 9.02
N ARG A 49 -13.00 3.62 9.36
CA ARG A 49 -14.09 3.58 10.34
C ARG A 49 -13.76 2.56 11.42
N ALA A 50 -13.88 2.97 12.67
CA ALA A 50 -13.72 2.10 13.81
C ALA A 50 -14.84 1.05 13.87
N HIS A 51 -14.47 -0.23 13.80
CA HIS A 51 -15.38 -1.37 13.98
C HIS A 51 -15.40 -1.86 15.43
N ARG A 52 -14.45 -1.40 16.24
CA ARG A 52 -14.40 -1.57 17.70
C ARG A 52 -14.16 -0.21 18.35
N GLY A 53 -14.52 -0.08 19.63
CA GLY A 53 -14.17 1.11 20.41
C GLY A 53 -12.69 1.14 20.81
N ASN A 54 -12.25 2.32 21.26
CA ASN A 54 -10.92 2.59 21.81
C ASN A 54 -9.78 2.24 20.83
N VAL A 55 -9.96 2.55 19.55
CA VAL A 55 -8.95 2.32 18.51
C VAL A 55 -8.19 3.60 18.25
N ASP A 56 -6.88 3.62 18.50
CA ASP A 56 -6.06 4.83 18.47
C ASP A 56 -5.02 4.84 17.36
N ARG A 57 -4.89 3.77 16.56
CA ARG A 57 -3.86 3.64 15.53
C ARG A 57 -4.28 2.75 14.37
N TYR A 58 -3.67 2.98 13.21
CA TYR A 58 -3.66 2.09 12.06
C TYR A 58 -2.27 1.46 11.90
N VAL A 59 -2.20 0.17 11.55
CA VAL A 59 -0.93 -0.50 11.23
C VAL A 59 -0.83 -0.68 9.73
N SER A 60 0.19 -0.05 9.12
CA SER A 60 0.50 -0.21 7.70
C SER A 60 1.64 -1.21 7.52
N LEU A 61 1.52 -2.08 6.52
CA LEU A 61 2.56 -3.00 6.10
C LEU A 61 3.19 -2.49 4.80
N TYR A 62 4.51 -2.56 4.73
CA TYR A 62 5.30 -2.28 3.55
C TYR A 62 6.17 -3.48 3.21
N GLU A 63 6.02 -4.00 2.00
CA GLU A 63 6.93 -4.96 1.39
C GLU A 63 7.74 -4.21 0.31
N GLY A 64 9.07 -4.24 0.44
CA GLY A 64 9.98 -3.62 -0.52
C GLY A 64 10.27 -4.54 -1.69
N ASP A 65 10.53 -3.95 -2.85
CA ASP A 65 10.94 -4.69 -4.05
C ASP A 65 12.29 -5.42 -3.84
N PRO A 66 12.63 -6.43 -4.67
CA PRO A 66 13.89 -7.15 -4.55
C PRO A 66 15.11 -6.20 -4.47
N GLY A 67 16.00 -6.46 -3.51
CA GLY A 67 17.19 -5.61 -3.26
C GLY A 67 16.94 -4.41 -2.35
N CYS A 68 15.71 -4.21 -1.86
CA CYS A 68 15.39 -3.13 -0.93
C CYS A 68 16.21 -3.19 0.38
N ASP A 69 16.70 -2.03 0.80
CA ASP A 69 17.35 -1.80 2.09
C ASP A 69 16.34 -1.18 3.08
N MET A 70 15.80 -1.99 3.99
CA MET A 70 14.78 -1.55 4.95
C MET A 70 15.29 -0.42 5.86
N THR A 71 16.61 -0.30 6.07
CA THR A 71 17.19 0.74 6.92
C THR A 71 17.10 2.13 6.29
N ARG A 72 16.86 2.20 4.98
CA ARG A 72 16.74 3.44 4.20
C ARG A 72 15.30 3.80 3.85
N VAL A 73 14.35 2.92 4.16
CA VAL A 73 12.92 3.20 4.00
C VAL A 73 12.50 4.27 4.99
N ARG A 74 11.84 5.31 4.51
CA ARG A 74 11.32 6.42 5.34
C ARG A 74 9.81 6.43 5.33
N ILE A 75 9.22 6.62 6.50
CA ILE A 75 7.79 6.79 6.70
C ILE A 75 7.54 8.19 7.25
N ASP A 76 6.89 9.05 6.46
CA ASP A 76 6.52 10.40 6.88
C ASP A 76 5.02 10.46 7.17
N PRO A 77 4.58 10.69 8.42
CA PRO A 77 3.20 11.05 8.69
C PRO A 77 2.91 12.43 8.09
N LEU A 78 1.79 12.58 7.37
CA LEU A 78 1.46 13.82 6.67
C LEU A 78 0.28 14.55 7.31
N ASP A 79 -0.87 13.88 7.42
CA ASP A 79 -2.09 14.47 7.98
C ASP A 79 -2.75 13.51 8.99
N ASN A 80 -3.21 14.08 10.10
CA ASN A 80 -4.02 13.41 11.14
C ASN A 80 -3.47 12.08 11.67
N CYS A 81 -2.15 11.90 11.64
CA CYS A 81 -1.48 10.80 12.29
C CYS A 81 -0.08 11.22 12.71
N ARG A 82 0.50 10.46 13.63
CA ARG A 82 1.91 10.53 14.00
C ARG A 82 2.53 9.14 13.90
N LEU A 83 3.83 9.10 13.68
CA LEU A 83 4.58 7.86 13.65
C LEU A 83 4.60 7.24 15.06
N GLY A 84 4.21 5.97 15.16
CA GLY A 84 4.32 5.15 16.37
C GLY A 84 5.52 4.20 16.28
N ARG A 85 5.35 2.96 16.73
CA ARG A 85 6.39 1.93 16.62
C ARG A 85 6.58 1.53 15.15
N VAL A 86 7.83 1.28 14.80
CA VAL A 86 8.24 0.68 13.52
C VAL A 86 8.94 -0.63 13.82
N ARG A 87 8.61 -1.68 13.08
CA ARG A 87 9.27 -2.99 13.10
C ARG A 87 9.59 -3.41 11.68
N SER A 88 10.72 -4.06 11.48
CA SER A 88 11.14 -4.50 10.16
C SER A 88 11.77 -5.88 10.23
N ASP A 89 11.58 -6.65 9.18
CA ASP A 89 12.28 -7.90 8.90
C ASP A 89 13.08 -7.71 7.62
N GLN A 90 14.40 -7.58 7.77
CA GLN A 90 15.31 -7.34 6.64
C GLN A 90 15.41 -8.55 5.70
N ALA A 91 15.23 -9.77 6.21
CA ALA A 91 15.29 -10.98 5.40
C ALA A 91 14.03 -11.14 4.53
N ALA A 92 12.89 -10.67 5.05
CA ALA A 92 11.62 -10.66 4.32
C ALA A 92 11.34 -9.34 3.55
N SER A 93 12.25 -8.36 3.58
CA SER A 93 12.05 -7.01 3.01
C SER A 93 10.74 -6.36 3.46
N LEU A 94 10.38 -6.55 4.74
CA LEU A 94 9.08 -6.18 5.28
C LEU A 94 9.22 -5.16 6.41
N LEU A 95 8.31 -4.19 6.45
CA LEU A 95 8.21 -3.18 7.51
C LEU A 95 6.75 -3.04 7.94
N ALA A 96 6.51 -3.01 9.24
CA ALA A 96 5.23 -2.70 9.86
C ALA A 96 5.36 -1.40 10.65
N VAL A 97 4.39 -0.50 10.48
CA VAL A 97 4.42 0.82 11.11
C VAL A 97 3.07 1.20 11.69
N GLU A 98 3.09 1.71 12.92
CA GLU A 98 1.94 2.34 13.55
C GLU A 98 1.79 3.79 13.09
N LEU A 99 0.58 4.14 12.65
CA LEU A 99 0.13 5.50 12.39
C LEU A 99 -0.90 5.83 13.47
N VAL A 100 -0.46 6.54 14.50
CA VAL A 100 -1.24 6.80 15.71
C VAL A 100 -2.05 8.08 15.52
N PHE A 101 -3.33 8.04 15.88
CA PHE A 101 -4.25 9.16 15.84
C PHE A 101 -4.06 10.05 17.08
N ASP A 102 -4.65 11.25 17.06
CA ASP A 102 -4.60 12.21 18.16
C ASP A 102 -5.45 11.78 19.36
N ARG A 103 -6.51 11.00 19.10
CA ARG A 103 -7.37 10.41 20.13
C ARG A 103 -7.83 8.99 19.73
N PRO A 104 -8.24 8.17 20.72
CA PRO A 104 -8.97 6.94 20.44
C PRO A 104 -10.31 7.22 19.76
N LEU A 105 -10.66 6.35 18.82
CA LEU A 105 -11.95 6.32 18.13
C LEU A 105 -12.94 5.43 18.88
N SER A 106 -14.17 5.93 19.00
CA SER A 106 -15.34 5.18 19.43
C SER A 106 -15.90 4.36 18.27
N LEU A 107 -16.73 3.36 18.59
CA LEU A 107 -17.39 2.53 17.59
C LEU A 107 -18.13 3.40 16.54
N GLY A 108 -17.83 3.16 15.26
CA GLY A 108 -18.46 3.86 14.14
C GLY A 108 -17.83 5.21 13.79
N GLU A 109 -16.96 5.78 14.63
CA GLU A 109 -16.24 7.01 14.29
C GLU A 109 -15.27 6.78 13.12
N THR A 110 -15.04 7.86 12.37
CA THR A 110 -14.19 7.85 11.19
C THR A 110 -12.95 8.72 11.37
N GLN A 111 -11.84 8.30 10.78
CA GLN A 111 -10.58 9.03 10.81
C GLN A 111 -9.97 9.11 9.41
N PRO A 112 -9.90 10.32 8.80
CA PRO A 112 -9.06 10.53 7.63
C PRO A 112 -7.61 10.74 8.06
N PHE A 113 -6.66 10.14 7.36
CA PHE A 113 -5.22 10.35 7.59
C PHE A 113 -4.40 10.13 6.33
N ARG A 114 -3.17 10.64 6.33
CA ARG A 114 -2.20 10.51 5.23
C ARG A 114 -0.80 10.24 5.73
N TYR A 115 -0.08 9.44 4.96
CA TYR A 115 1.33 9.16 5.19
C TYR A 115 2.02 8.90 3.85
N ARG A 116 3.35 9.03 3.86
CA ARG A 116 4.22 8.75 2.73
C ARG A 116 5.24 7.70 3.10
N ILE A 117 5.52 6.85 2.14
CA ILE A 117 6.63 5.91 2.17
C ILE A 117 7.58 6.29 1.05
N THR A 118 8.84 6.52 1.40
CA THR A 118 9.92 6.72 0.43
C THR A 118 10.90 5.58 0.60
N ASP A 119 11.02 4.80 -0.46
CA ASP A 119 12.02 3.79 -0.66
C ASP A 119 12.54 4.03 -2.06
N GLY A 120 13.84 4.17 -2.25
CA GLY A 120 14.45 4.27 -3.58
C GLY A 120 15.58 3.27 -3.72
N THR A 121 15.51 2.17 -2.98
CA THR A 121 16.60 1.19 -2.88
C THR A 121 16.26 -0.14 -3.53
N GLY A 122 14.97 -0.40 -3.75
CA GLY A 122 14.50 -1.53 -4.54
C GLY A 122 15.06 -1.54 -5.96
N GLY A 123 15.03 -2.74 -6.55
CA GLY A 123 15.32 -2.96 -7.96
C GLY A 123 14.23 -2.45 -8.89
N GLU A 124 14.24 -2.95 -10.12
CA GLU A 124 13.22 -2.65 -11.12
C GLU A 124 11.85 -3.15 -10.65
N CYS A 125 10.88 -2.25 -10.62
CA CYS A 125 9.49 -2.51 -10.27
C CYS A 125 8.68 -2.73 -11.56
N THR A 126 7.87 -3.79 -11.62
CA THR A 126 7.03 -4.12 -12.81
C THR A 126 5.54 -4.16 -12.49
N GLU A 127 5.17 -4.10 -11.20
CA GLU A 127 3.79 -4.02 -10.76
C GLU A 127 3.66 -3.29 -9.43
N TYR A 128 2.52 -2.65 -9.22
CA TYR A 128 2.08 -2.18 -7.91
C TYR A 128 0.74 -2.82 -7.57
N THR A 129 0.65 -3.43 -6.40
CA THR A 129 -0.56 -4.10 -5.93
C THR A 129 -1.04 -3.56 -4.60
N ARG A 130 -2.35 -3.56 -4.40
CA ARG A 130 -2.98 -3.33 -3.10
C ARG A 130 -3.89 -4.48 -2.74
N GLY A 131 -3.68 -5.03 -1.55
CA GLY A 131 -4.55 -6.02 -0.94
C GLY A 131 -5.63 -5.38 -0.07
N PHE A 132 -6.84 -5.91 -0.16
CA PHE A 132 -7.98 -5.60 0.69
C PHE A 132 -8.46 -6.87 1.38
N ARG A 133 -8.43 -6.87 2.71
CA ARG A 133 -9.00 -7.97 3.52
C ARG A 133 -10.53 -7.89 3.60
N TYR A 134 -11.07 -6.68 3.51
CA TYR A 134 -12.49 -6.37 3.61
C TYR A 134 -12.92 -5.48 2.44
N PRO A 135 -14.22 -5.42 2.11
CA PRO A 135 -14.71 -4.53 1.08
C PRO A 135 -14.34 -3.06 1.36
N VAL A 136 -13.96 -2.33 0.31
CA VAL A 136 -13.64 -0.89 0.37
C VAL A 136 -14.56 -0.15 -0.59
N GLY A 137 -15.27 0.88 -0.12
CA GLY A 137 -16.28 1.57 -0.93
C GLY A 137 -15.67 2.31 -2.13
N HIS A 138 -14.48 2.90 -1.98
CA HIS A 138 -13.79 3.55 -3.08
C HIS A 138 -12.27 3.40 -3.00
N TYR A 139 -11.65 2.93 -4.08
CA TYR A 139 -10.21 2.87 -4.21
C TYR A 139 -9.73 3.55 -5.51
N LEU A 140 -8.71 4.40 -5.39
CA LEU A 140 -8.01 5.01 -6.52
C LEU A 140 -6.52 4.71 -6.41
N LEU A 141 -5.94 4.14 -7.46
CA LEU A 141 -4.50 3.98 -7.61
C LEU A 141 -4.04 4.78 -8.82
N GLN A 142 -3.04 5.64 -8.62
CA GLN A 142 -2.35 6.32 -9.70
C GLN A 142 -0.84 6.07 -9.60
N VAL A 143 -0.27 5.56 -10.69
CA VAL A 143 1.17 5.31 -10.84
C VAL A 143 1.73 6.33 -11.82
N TYR A 144 2.74 7.07 -11.39
CA TYR A 144 3.50 8.03 -12.18
C TYR A 144 4.85 7.44 -12.54
N PHE A 145 5.24 7.62 -13.80
CA PHE A 145 6.50 7.13 -14.35
C PHE A 145 7.44 8.30 -14.59
N ASP A 146 8.73 8.11 -14.28
CA ASP A 146 9.76 9.09 -14.59
C ASP A 146 9.88 9.25 -16.12
N PRO A 147 9.89 10.47 -16.69
CA PRO A 147 9.87 10.65 -18.15
C PRO A 147 11.03 9.98 -18.91
N PRO A 148 12.27 9.93 -18.38
CA PRO A 148 13.34 9.09 -18.92
C PRO A 148 13.08 7.58 -18.95
N ALA A 149 12.11 7.07 -18.19
CA ALA A 149 11.82 5.65 -18.03
C ALA A 149 10.30 5.39 -18.13
N LEU A 150 9.74 5.51 -19.35
CA LEU A 150 8.33 5.23 -19.60
C LEU A 150 8.11 3.75 -20.00
N PRO A 151 7.01 3.13 -19.54
CA PRO A 151 6.66 1.77 -19.95
C PRO A 151 6.11 1.75 -21.39
N VAL A 152 6.35 0.65 -22.10
CA VAL A 152 5.77 0.42 -23.43
C VAL A 152 4.30 0.00 -23.34
N ARG A 153 3.90 -0.65 -22.24
CA ARG A 153 2.51 -1.06 -21.98
C ARG A 153 2.18 -1.04 -20.50
N CYS A 154 0.93 -0.72 -20.19
CA CYS A 154 0.37 -0.80 -18.84
C CYS A 154 -0.91 -1.65 -18.85
N TYR A 155 -1.15 -2.36 -17.76
CA TYR A 155 -2.29 -3.23 -17.56
C TYR A 155 -2.86 -3.05 -16.16
N ARG A 156 -4.18 -3.13 -16.03
CA ARG A 156 -4.83 -3.39 -14.73
C ARG A 156 -5.12 -4.87 -14.59
N PHE A 157 -5.16 -5.37 -13.36
CA PHE A 157 -5.54 -6.73 -13.05
C PHE A 157 -6.10 -6.85 -11.63
N THR A 158 -6.70 -8.01 -11.35
CA THR A 158 -7.06 -8.42 -9.98
C THR A 158 -6.48 -9.81 -9.67
N ARG A 159 -6.28 -10.13 -8.39
CA ARG A 159 -5.90 -11.48 -7.90
C ARG A 159 -6.70 -11.80 -6.65
N ARG A 160 -6.95 -13.08 -6.39
CA ARG A 160 -7.59 -13.52 -5.13
C ARG A 160 -6.64 -13.53 -3.94
N SER A 161 -5.35 -13.76 -4.19
CA SER A 161 -4.27 -13.77 -3.19
C SER A 161 -2.92 -13.57 -3.91
N ALA A 162 -1.84 -13.36 -3.15
CA ALA A 162 -0.52 -13.03 -3.69
C ALA A 162 0.01 -14.07 -4.71
N HIS A 163 -0.29 -15.35 -4.50
CA HIS A 163 0.14 -16.46 -5.36
C HIS A 163 -0.92 -16.93 -6.36
N ALA A 164 -2.09 -16.29 -6.39
CA ALA A 164 -3.14 -16.63 -7.36
C ALA A 164 -2.85 -16.02 -8.74
N PRO A 165 -3.32 -16.65 -9.84
CA PRO A 165 -3.24 -16.06 -11.17
C PRO A 165 -3.89 -14.67 -11.24
N ARG A 166 -3.39 -13.83 -12.15
CA ARG A 166 -4.06 -12.56 -12.50
C ARG A 166 -5.37 -12.86 -13.22
N HIS A 167 -6.40 -12.10 -12.89
CA HIS A 167 -7.70 -12.06 -13.55
C HIS A 167 -7.97 -10.65 -14.08
N HIS A 168 -8.93 -10.53 -15.01
CA HIS A 168 -9.36 -9.26 -15.58
C HIS A 168 -8.20 -8.38 -16.07
N VAL A 169 -7.22 -9.01 -16.72
CA VAL A 169 -6.04 -8.31 -17.25
C VAL A 169 -6.47 -7.51 -18.47
N THR A 170 -6.45 -6.20 -18.34
CA THR A 170 -6.91 -5.28 -19.40
C THR A 170 -5.87 -4.18 -19.60
N PRO A 171 -5.47 -3.89 -20.86
CA PRO A 171 -4.59 -2.76 -21.15
C PRO A 171 -5.19 -1.44 -20.68
N ILE A 172 -4.36 -0.54 -20.19
CA ILE A 172 -4.75 0.83 -19.84
C ILE A 172 -3.78 1.84 -20.46
N PRO A 173 -4.26 3.02 -20.88
CA PRO A 173 -3.39 4.02 -21.48
C PRO A 173 -2.52 4.71 -20.42
N LEU A 174 -1.28 5.01 -20.79
CA LEU A 174 -0.49 6.04 -20.15
C LEU A 174 -1.02 7.41 -20.62
N ASN A 175 -1.38 8.30 -19.69
CA ASN A 175 -1.85 9.64 -20.05
C ASN A 175 -0.68 10.60 -20.36
N GLY A 176 -1.01 11.80 -20.85
CA GLY A 176 -0.02 12.84 -21.19
C GLY A 176 0.78 13.41 -20.00
N TYR A 177 0.46 12.99 -18.77
CA TYR A 177 1.21 13.32 -17.55
C TYR A 177 2.06 12.15 -17.07
N HIS A 178 2.37 11.19 -17.94
CA HIS A 178 3.17 10.01 -17.65
C HIS A 178 2.61 9.20 -16.49
N SER A 179 1.28 9.07 -16.41
CA SER A 179 0.64 8.29 -15.36
C SER A 179 -0.43 7.35 -15.90
N ALA A 180 -0.58 6.22 -15.22
CA ALA A 180 -1.64 5.26 -15.42
C ALA A 180 -2.42 5.13 -14.11
N HIS A 181 -3.72 4.88 -14.20
CA HIS A 181 -4.55 4.76 -13.00
C HIS A 181 -5.59 3.65 -13.15
N LEU A 182 -6.06 3.16 -12.01
CA LEU A 182 -7.29 2.40 -11.90
C LEU A 182 -8.13 2.96 -10.76
N ALA A 183 -9.44 2.78 -10.89
CA ALA A 183 -10.39 3.07 -9.82
C ALA A 183 -11.34 1.88 -9.66
N GLU A 184 -11.66 1.57 -8.42
CA GLU A 184 -12.65 0.55 -8.04
C GLU A 184 -13.70 1.19 -7.14
N GLN A 185 -14.96 0.93 -7.44
CA GLN A 185 -16.09 1.21 -6.57
C GLN A 185 -16.55 -0.11 -5.96
N ASP A 186 -16.82 -0.12 -4.65
CA ASP A 186 -17.18 -1.32 -3.90
C ASP A 186 -16.19 -2.48 -4.14
N ALA A 187 -14.90 -2.17 -4.01
CA ALA A 187 -13.80 -3.11 -4.19
C ALA A 187 -13.98 -4.32 -3.27
N SER A 188 -14.08 -5.51 -3.84
CA SER A 188 -14.20 -6.76 -3.10
C SER A 188 -12.88 -7.16 -2.44
N PRO A 189 -12.91 -8.02 -1.38
CA PRO A 189 -11.70 -8.60 -0.82
C PRO A 189 -10.87 -9.30 -1.88
N GLY A 190 -9.55 -9.13 -1.80
CA GLY A 190 -8.60 -9.62 -2.79
C GLY A 190 -7.50 -8.61 -3.05
N ILE A 191 -6.89 -8.69 -4.23
CA ILE A 191 -5.80 -7.81 -4.67
C ILE A 191 -6.21 -7.14 -5.97
N VAL A 192 -5.94 -5.85 -6.07
CA VAL A 192 -6.04 -5.07 -7.30
C VAL A 192 -4.67 -4.47 -7.61
N GLY A 193 -4.33 -4.31 -8.88
CA GLY A 193 -3.01 -3.82 -9.23
C GLY A 193 -2.88 -3.28 -10.64
N LEU A 194 -1.79 -2.54 -10.82
CA LEU A 194 -1.27 -2.14 -12.11
C LEU A 194 0.04 -2.89 -12.37
N ALA A 195 0.21 -3.39 -13.58
CA ALA A 195 1.47 -3.94 -14.07
C ALA A 195 1.88 -3.21 -15.34
N TRP A 196 3.16 -3.24 -15.65
CA TRP A 196 3.70 -2.60 -16.84
C TRP A 196 4.87 -3.39 -17.42
N GLU A 197 5.06 -3.20 -18.73
CA GLU A 197 6.20 -3.71 -19.49
C GLU A 197 7.11 -2.52 -19.79
N TRP A 198 8.40 -2.69 -19.55
CA TRP A 198 9.38 -1.63 -19.81
C TRP A 198 9.92 -1.65 -21.24
N ASP A 199 10.03 -2.83 -21.84
CA ASP A 199 10.64 -3.09 -23.15
C ASP A 199 9.80 -4.10 -23.96
#